data_AF-A0A416VBU5-F1
#
_entry.id   AF-A0A416VBU5-F1
#
_cell.length_a   1.000
_cell.length_b   1.000
_cell.length_c   1.000
_cell.angle_alpha   90.00
_cell.angle_beta   90.00
_cell.angle_gamma   90.00
#
_symmetry.space_group_name_H-M   'P 1'
#
loop_
_entity.id
_entity.type
_entity.pdbx_description
1 polymer ?
#
loop_
_entity_poly.entity_id
_entity_poly.type
_entity_poly.pdbx_seq_one_letter_code
_entity_poly.pdbx_strand_id
1 'polypeptide(L)' 'MENGNMQGHWMGKFSYKDGVTFIEFTEDVTAKKLVMKPFVGMYLKKQQAKYIQDLREALEAKR' A
#
# COMPACT_ATOMS: atom_id res chain seq x y z
N MET A 1 0.57 7.23 7.08
CA MET A 1 -0.75 6.61 7.33
C MET A 1 -1.10 6.87 8.78
N GLU A 2 -2.25 7.46 9.09
CA GLU A 2 -2.63 7.82 10.46
C GLU A 2 -4.15 7.72 10.63
N ASN A 3 -4.63 6.85 11.52
CA ASN A 3 -6.05 6.81 11.92
C ASN A 3 -6.22 6.34 13.39
N GLY A 4 -7.48 6.21 13.82
CA GLY A 4 -7.81 5.79 15.20
C GLY A 4 -7.47 4.34 15.55
N ASN A 5 -7.05 3.53 14.57
CA ASN A 5 -6.74 2.11 14.76
C ASN A 5 -5.26 1.78 14.51
N MET A 6 -4.56 2.53 13.64
CA MET A 6 -3.14 2.33 13.31
C MET A 6 -2.47 3.62 12.86
N GLN A 7 -1.14 3.63 13.02
CA GLN A 7 -0.26 4.66 12.49
C GLN A 7 0.90 4.01 11.76
N GLY A 8 1.52 4.71 10.83
CA GLY A 8 2.64 4.15 10.09
C GLY A 8 3.19 5.06 9.01
N HIS A 9 4.34 4.67 8.50
CA HIS A 9 4.99 5.33 7.37
C HIS A 9 4.99 4.37 6.18
N TRP A 10 4.75 4.93 4.99
CA TRP A 10 4.87 4.19 3.75
C TRP A 10 6.04 4.75 2.96
N MET A 11 6.72 3.86 2.25
CA MET A 11 7.77 4.20 1.30
C MET A 11 7.49 3.46 0.00
N GLY A 12 7.40 4.22 -1.09
CA GLY A 12 7.25 3.68 -2.43
C GLY A 12 8.54 3.87 -3.21
N LYS A 13 9.08 2.78 -3.75
CA LYS A 13 10.22 2.83 -4.69
C LYS A 13 9.73 2.45 -6.07
N PHE A 14 9.93 3.36 -7.01
CA PHE A 14 9.66 3.14 -8.42
C PHE A 14 10.99 2.89 -9.12
N SER A 15 11.04 1.85 -9.93
CA SER A 15 12.19 1.58 -10.80
C SER A 15 11.69 1.13 -12.17
N TYR A 16 12.49 1.37 -13.20
CA TYR A 16 12.14 1.03 -14.57
C TYR A 16 13.24 0.16 -15.16
N LYS A 17 12.84 -0.95 -15.78
CA LYS A 17 13.76 -1.87 -16.43
C LYS A 17 13.03 -2.61 -17.56
N ASP A 18 13.68 -2.71 -18.72
CA ASP A 18 13.24 -3.51 -19.87
C ASP A 18 11.78 -3.25 -20.31
N GLY A 19 11.36 -1.98 -20.37
CA GLY A 19 9.99 -1.64 -20.78
C GLY A 19 8.94 -1.75 -19.69
N VAL A 20 9.32 -2.16 -18.48
CA VAL A 20 8.41 -2.41 -17.36
C VAL A 20 8.76 -1.51 -16.18
N THR A 21 7.73 -0.93 -15.57
CA THR A 21 7.85 -0.21 -14.30
C THR A 21 7.61 -1.17 -13.15
N PHE A 22 8.62 -1.31 -12.29
CA PHE A 22 8.54 -2.03 -11.03
C PHE A 22 8.20 -1.06 -9.91
N ILE A 23 7.32 -1.50 -9.03
CA ILE A 23 6.90 -0.72 -7.87
C ILE A 23 7.04 -1.59 -6.64
N GLU A 24 7.83 -1.12 -5.68
CA GLU A 24 7.97 -1.73 -4.36
C GLU A 24 7.32 -0.81 -3.34
N PHE A 25 6.32 -1.33 -2.62
CA PHE A 25 5.69 -0.65 -1.49
C PHE A 25 6.11 -1.31 -0.19
N THR A 26 6.71 -0.52 0.69
CA THR A 26 7.04 -0.93 2.06
C THR A 26 6.25 -0.07 3.04
N GLU A 27 5.56 -0.71 3.96
CA GLU A 27 4.78 -0.04 5.00
C GLU A 27 5.24 -0.53 6.38
N ASP A 28 5.65 0.40 7.23
CA ASP A 28 5.90 0.16 8.64
C ASP A 28 4.70 0.68 9.44
N VAL A 29 3.97 -0.24 10.09
CA VAL A 29 2.67 0.06 10.69
C VAL A 29 2.61 -0.44 12.13
N THR A 30 2.21 0.44 13.03
CA THR A 30 1.91 0.15 14.43
C THR A 30 0.40 0.16 14.65
N ALA A 31 -0.14 -0.99 15.07
CA ALA A 31 -1.54 -1.08 15.50
C ALA A 31 -1.73 -0.43 16.88
N LYS A 32 -2.63 0.54 16.99
CA LYS A 32 -2.97 1.23 18.24
C LYS A 32 -3.88 0.40 19.14
N LYS A 33 -4.76 -0.42 18.52
CA LYS A 33 -5.69 -1.31 19.24
C LYS A 33 -5.18 -2.74 19.23
N LEU A 34 -5.15 -3.39 20.39
CA LEU A 34 -4.70 -4.79 20.53
C LEU A 34 -5.55 -5.76 19.71
N VAL A 35 -6.86 -5.51 19.61
CA VAL A 35 -7.82 -6.31 18.81
C VAL A 35 -7.50 -6.27 17.30
N MET A 36 -6.84 -5.21 16.82
CA MET A 36 -6.46 -5.08 15.41
C MET A 36 -5.16 -5.84 15.07
N LYS A 37 -4.32 -6.18 16.06
CA LYS A 37 -3.03 -6.84 15.83
C LYS A 37 -3.10 -8.11 14.98
N PRO A 38 -4.05 -9.06 15.17
CA PRO A 38 -4.12 -10.25 14.31
C PRO A 38 -4.56 -9.95 12.87
N PHE A 39 -5.27 -8.85 12.62
CA PHE A 39 -5.88 -8.56 11.32
C PHE A 39 -5.16 -7.46 10.53
N VAL A 40 -4.25 -6.71 11.16
CA VAL A 40 -3.58 -5.56 10.53
C VAL A 40 -2.86 -5.95 9.24
N GLY A 41 -2.15 -7.09 9.23
CA GLY A 41 -1.43 -7.57 8.03
C GLY A 41 -2.37 -7.91 6.87
N MET A 42 -3.49 -8.58 7.13
CA MET A 42 -4.47 -8.90 6.09
C MET A 42 -5.14 -7.62 5.57
N TYR A 43 -5.44 -6.68 6.46
CA TYR A 43 -6.00 -5.38 6.08
C TYR A 43 -5.06 -4.60 5.16
N LEU A 44 -3.76 -4.50 5.52
CA LEU A 44 -2.77 -3.77 4.72
C LEU A 44 -2.62 -4.40 3.33
N LYS A 45 -2.56 -5.73 3.22
CA LYS A 45 -2.53 -6.41 1.91
C LYS A 45 -3.71 -6.03 1.01
N LYS A 46 -4.92 -5.95 1.58
CA LYS A 46 -6.11 -5.52 0.82
C LYS A 46 -6.01 -4.08 0.37
N GLN A 47 -5.52 -3.17 1.22
CA GLN A 47 -5.32 -1.77 0.87
C GLN A 47 -4.26 -1.60 -0.24
N GLN A 48 -3.14 -2.32 -0.12
CA GLN A 48 -2.08 -2.31 -1.14
C GLN A 48 -2.58 -2.81 -2.50
N ALA A 49 -3.36 -3.90 -2.53
CA ALA A 49 -3.94 -4.40 -3.77
C ALA A 49 -4.90 -3.38 -4.43
N LYS A 50 -5.77 -2.76 -3.61
CA LYS A 50 -6.69 -1.70 -4.05
C LYS A 50 -5.93 -0.51 -4.63
N TYR A 51 -4.87 -0.06 -3.96
CA TYR A 51 -4.03 1.05 -4.42
C TYR A 51 -3.39 0.75 -5.79
N ILE A 52 -2.82 -0.45 -5.98
CA ILE A 52 -2.23 -0.83 -7.27
C ILE A 52 -3.27 -0.89 -8.38
N GLN A 53 -4.47 -1.38 -8.09
CA GLN A 53 -5.58 -1.41 -9.05
C GLN A 53 -5.96 0.01 -9.46
N ASP A 54 -6.24 0.88 -8.49
CA ASP A 54 -6.65 2.27 -8.74
C ASP A 54 -5.56 3.03 -9.50
N LEU A 55 -4.28 2.76 -9.20
CA LEU A 55 -3.14 3.33 -9.92
C LEU A 55 -3.10 2.87 -11.39
N ARG A 56 -3.34 1.59 -11.67
CA ARG A 56 -3.40 1.07 -13.05
C ARG A 56 -4.55 1.70 -13.83
N GLU A 57 -5.74 1.74 -13.24
CA GLU A 57 -6.93 2.35 -13.84
C GLU A 57 -6.68 3.84 -14.16
N ALA A 58 -6.07 4.59 -13.24
CA ALA A 58 -5.75 6.00 -13.45
C ALA A 58 -4.70 6.23 -14.55
N LEU A 59 -3.76 5.30 -14.74
CA LEU A 59 -2.76 5.38 -15.82
C LEU A 59 -3.34 4.99 -17.18
N GLU A 60 -4.26 4.03 -17.20
CA GLU A 60 -4.98 3.63 -18.42
C GLU A 60 -5.99 4.70 -18.85
N ALA A 61 -6.70 5.33 -17.91
CA ALA A 61 -7.63 6.43 -18.21
C ALA A 61 -6.94 7.71 -18.72
N LYS A 62 -5.62 7.83 -18.57
CA LYS A 62 -4.81 8.95 -19.08
C LYS A 62 -4.20 8.69 -20.47
N ARG A 63 -4.41 7.51 -21.04
CA ARG A 63 -4.01 7.16 -22.42
C ARG A 63 -5.09 7.53 -23.41
#